data_AF-A0A8J2YC36-F1
#
_entry.id   AF-A0A8J2YC36-F1
#
_cell.length_a   1.000
_cell.length_b   1.000
_cell.length_c   1.000
_cell.angle_alpha   90.00
_cell.angle_beta   90.00
_cell.angle_gamma   90.00
#
_symmetry.space_group_name_H-M   'P 1'
#
loop_
_entity.id
_entity.type
_entity.pdbx_description
1 polymer ?
#
loop_
_entity_poly.entity_id
_entity_poly.type
_entity_poly.pdbx_seq_one_letter_code
_entity_poly.pdbx_strand_id
1 'polypeptide(L)'
;MEVQTKKSRTTESLLGLLGCFLGIVGLSIHSVSTLMHAGDAREWGMVFLHWLMIAYLIFAVSMSTPEQIQWDHKQSATALLVGGVASLLFSWFMAIAGVLMLAGGLLALRRDPIQEKQQS
;
A
#
# COMPACT_ATOMS: atom_id res chain seq x y z
N MET A 1 -3.57 16.84 -25.72
CA MET A 1 -4.33 16.05 -24.73
C MET A 1 -3.45 15.17 -23.83
N GLU A 2 -2.16 14.98 -24.14
CA GLU A 2 -1.21 14.11 -23.41
C GLU A 2 -0.87 14.54 -21.98
N VAL A 3 -1.02 15.83 -21.62
CA VAL A 3 -0.63 16.34 -20.30
C VAL A 3 -1.60 15.89 -19.19
N GLN A 4 -2.89 15.70 -19.50
CA GLN A 4 -3.87 15.32 -18.49
C GLN A 4 -3.79 13.83 -18.10
N THR A 5 -3.42 12.95 -19.03
CA THR A 5 -3.32 11.51 -18.79
C THR A 5 -2.11 11.14 -17.91
N LYS A 6 -0.97 11.84 -18.09
CA LYS A 6 0.23 11.67 -17.23
C LYS A 6 -0.03 12.09 -15.78
N LYS A 7 -0.79 13.17 -15.59
CA LYS A 7 -1.11 13.72 -14.26
C LYS A 7 -2.03 12.78 -13.46
N SER A 8 -3.04 12.17 -14.09
CA SER A 8 -3.89 11.18 -13.41
C SER A 8 -3.10 9.92 -13.01
N ARG A 9 -2.17 9.41 -13.86
CA ARG A 9 -1.30 8.27 -13.46
C ARG A 9 -0.54 8.54 -12.18
N THR A 10 0.03 9.74 -12.09
CA THR A 10 0.85 10.12 -10.95
C THR A 10 0.00 10.19 -9.67
N THR A 11 -1.24 10.66 -9.77
CA THR A 11 -2.13 10.88 -8.62
C THR A 11 -2.66 9.56 -8.04
N GLU A 12 -2.96 8.57 -8.88
CA GLU A 12 -3.46 7.25 -8.48
C GLU A 12 -2.40 6.43 -7.74
N SER A 13 -1.19 6.38 -8.29
CA SER A 13 -0.04 5.74 -7.65
C SER A 13 0.36 6.45 -6.36
N LEU A 14 0.30 7.79 -6.34
CA LEU A 14 0.55 8.58 -5.14
C LEU A 14 -0.43 8.27 -4.00
N LEU A 15 -1.71 8.02 -4.31
CA LEU A 15 -2.72 7.73 -3.29
C LEU A 15 -2.47 6.38 -2.61
N GLY A 16 -2.16 5.33 -3.39
CA GLY A 16 -1.79 4.02 -2.85
C GLY A 16 -0.48 4.05 -2.06
N LEU A 17 0.54 4.76 -2.58
CA LEU A 17 1.82 4.96 -1.89
C LEU A 17 1.65 5.75 -0.58
N LEU A 18 0.82 6.79 -0.58
CA LEU A 18 0.48 7.55 0.63
C LEU A 18 -0.15 6.65 1.69
N GLY A 19 -1.07 5.77 1.28
CA GLY A 19 -1.63 4.75 2.16
C GLY A 19 -0.56 3.83 2.75
N CYS A 20 0.42 3.38 1.95
CA CYS A 20 1.53 2.58 2.45
C CYS A 20 2.38 3.33 3.48
N PHE A 21 2.74 4.59 3.22
CA PHE A 21 3.53 5.40 4.16
C PHE A 21 2.79 5.63 5.48
N LEU A 22 1.50 6.00 5.41
CA LEU A 22 0.66 6.12 6.60
C LEU A 22 0.58 4.80 7.37
N GLY A 23 0.49 3.68 6.65
CA GLY A 23 0.48 2.36 7.24
C GLY A 23 1.78 2.00 7.96
N ILE A 24 2.93 2.30 7.36
CA ILE A 24 4.26 2.08 7.97
C ILE A 24 4.39 2.89 9.25
N VAL A 25 4.06 4.19 9.20
CA VAL A 25 4.15 5.08 10.37
C VAL A 25 3.18 4.62 11.46
N GLY A 26 1.93 4.31 11.10
CA GLY A 26 0.91 3.84 12.03
C GLY A 26 1.28 2.53 12.73
N LEU A 27 1.73 1.53 11.97
CA LEU A 27 2.18 0.25 12.52
C LEU A 27 3.44 0.42 13.36
N SER A 28 4.36 1.32 12.99
CA SER A 28 5.58 1.57 13.77
C SER A 28 5.25 2.17 15.14
N ILE A 29 4.37 3.17 15.19
CA ILE A 29 3.91 3.77 16.44
C ILE A 29 3.18 2.73 17.30
N HIS A 30 2.28 1.95 16.69
CA HIS A 30 1.51 0.95 17.43
C HIS A 30 2.38 -0.22 17.91
N SER A 31 3.35 -0.65 17.10
CA SER A 31 4.33 -1.69 17.45
C SER A 31 5.20 -1.26 18.63
N VAL A 32 5.73 -0.02 18.62
CA VAL A 32 6.50 0.52 19.75
C VAL A 32 5.63 0.63 21.00
N SER A 33 4.39 1.12 20.87
CA SER A 33 3.46 1.19 22.00
C SER A 33 3.16 -0.19 22.60
N THR A 34 2.93 -1.21 21.76
CA THR A 34 2.69 -2.59 22.20
C THR A 34 3.94 -3.19 22.84
N LEU A 35 5.12 -2.93 22.26
CA LEU A 35 6.41 -3.39 22.80
C LEU A 35 6.69 -2.83 24.20
N MET A 36 6.37 -1.56 24.45
CA MET A 36 6.54 -0.94 25.77
C MET A 36 5.64 -1.55 26.85
N HIS A 37 4.53 -2.18 26.46
CA HIS A 37 3.59 -2.84 27.37
C HIS A 37 3.67 -4.37 27.32
N ALA A 38 4.60 -4.93 26.54
CA ALA A 38 4.69 -6.37 26.30
C ALA A 38 5.18 -7.12 27.54
N GLY A 39 4.25 -7.69 28.30
CA GLY A 39 4.49 -8.64 29.39
C GLY A 39 4.32 -10.10 28.96
N ASP A 40 3.49 -10.37 27.96
CA ASP A 40 3.08 -11.72 27.59
C ASP A 40 3.50 -12.15 26.17
N ALA A 41 3.65 -13.46 25.96
CA ALA A 41 3.99 -14.05 24.66
C ALA A 41 3.01 -13.65 23.53
N ARG A 42 1.74 -13.40 23.89
CA ARG A 42 0.73 -12.89 22.95
C ARG A 42 1.09 -11.50 22.41
N GLU A 43 1.59 -10.61 23.27
CA GLU A 43 1.93 -9.24 22.91
C GLU A 43 3.19 -9.21 22.05
N TRP A 44 4.18 -10.04 22.37
CA TRP A 44 5.33 -10.29 21.50
C TRP A 44 4.93 -10.82 20.11
N GLY A 45 3.96 -11.74 20.07
CA GLY A 45 3.38 -12.22 18.81
C GLY A 45 2.72 -11.10 18.00
N MET A 46 1.99 -10.19 18.64
CA MET A 46 1.43 -9.02 17.97
C MET A 46 2.52 -8.09 17.45
N VAL A 47 3.54 -7.76 18.25
CA VAL A 47 4.68 -6.93 17.80
C VAL A 47 5.35 -7.54 16.57
N PHE A 48 5.58 -8.85 16.57
CA PHE A 48 6.14 -9.56 15.41
C PHE A 48 5.25 -9.42 14.17
N LEU A 49 3.93 -9.60 14.30
CA LEU A 49 2.98 -9.41 13.20
C LEU A 49 3.00 -7.97 12.65
N HIS A 50 3.15 -6.96 13.50
CA HIS A 50 3.32 -5.57 13.07
C HIS A 50 4.58 -5.41 12.21
N TRP A 51 5.72 -5.95 12.65
CA TRP A 51 6.97 -5.88 11.90
C TRP A 51 6.92 -6.63 10.58
N LEU A 52 6.27 -7.80 10.54
CA LEU A 52 6.03 -8.54 9.30
C LEU A 52 5.19 -7.71 8.32
N MET A 53 4.15 -7.04 8.82
CA MET A 53 3.31 -6.17 8.00
C MET A 53 4.07 -4.92 7.52
N ILE A 54 4.91 -4.31 8.36
CA ILE A 54 5.78 -3.20 7.97
C ILE A 54 6.72 -3.63 6.82
N ALA A 55 7.35 -4.81 6.93
CA ALA A 55 8.20 -5.35 5.88
C ALA A 55 7.41 -5.54 4.56
N TYR A 56 6.18 -6.05 4.65
CA TYR A 56 5.30 -6.17 3.49
C TYR A 56 4.97 -4.80 2.87
N LEU A 57 4.66 -3.78 3.67
CA LEU A 57 4.36 -2.44 3.16
C LEU A 57 5.58 -1.80 2.47
N ILE A 58 6.80 -2.02 2.98
CA ILE A 58 8.03 -1.57 2.33
C ILE A 58 8.21 -2.27 0.97
N PHE A 59 7.92 -3.57 0.91
CA PHE A 59 7.91 -4.32 -0.34
C PHE A 59 6.87 -3.75 -1.33
N ALA A 60 5.64 -3.49 -0.86
CA ALA A 60 4.59 -2.90 -1.68
C ALA A 60 5.00 -1.52 -2.22
N VAL A 61 5.62 -0.67 -1.41
CA VAL A 61 6.17 0.63 -1.85
C VAL A 61 7.22 0.44 -2.95
N SER A 62 8.12 -0.52 -2.78
CA SER A 62 9.18 -0.82 -3.75
C SER A 62 8.59 -1.26 -5.11
N MET A 63 7.55 -2.10 -5.05
CA MET A 63 6.79 -2.58 -6.22
C MET A 63 5.83 -1.53 -6.80
N SER A 64 5.53 -0.47 -6.07
CA SER A 64 4.63 0.61 -6.46
C SER A 64 5.35 1.91 -6.79
N THR A 65 6.64 1.85 -7.08
CA THR A 65 7.36 2.99 -7.64
C THR A 65 6.76 3.40 -9.00
N PRO A 66 6.73 4.70 -9.33
CA PRO A 66 6.14 5.19 -10.59
C PRO A 66 6.76 4.59 -11.85
N GLU A 67 8.00 4.14 -11.76
CA GLU A 67 8.72 3.45 -12.82
C GLU A 67 8.20 2.01 -12.99
N GLN A 68 8.13 1.21 -11.91
CA GLN A 68 7.66 -0.18 -11.98
C GLN A 68 6.17 -0.30 -12.33
N ILE A 69 5.33 0.66 -11.93
CA ILE A 69 3.90 0.66 -12.29
C ILE A 69 3.69 0.72 -13.81
N GLN A 70 4.63 1.31 -14.56
CA GLN A 70 4.56 1.34 -16.03
C GLN A 70 4.86 -0.03 -16.65
N TRP A 71 5.74 -0.82 -16.03
CA TRP A 71 6.17 -2.13 -16.54
C TRP A 71 5.26 -3.28 -16.08
N ASP A 72 4.77 -3.23 -14.84
CA ASP A 72 3.88 -4.27 -14.27
C ASP A 72 2.81 -3.67 -13.31
N HIS A 73 1.82 -3.01 -13.92
CA HIS A 73 0.70 -2.41 -13.20
C HIS A 73 -0.14 -3.44 -12.41
N LYS A 74 -0.23 -4.70 -12.87
CA LYS A 74 -1.03 -5.74 -12.21
C LYS A 74 -0.38 -6.21 -10.92
N GLN A 75 0.93 -6.47 -10.94
CA GLN A 75 1.65 -6.89 -9.75
C GLN A 75 1.63 -5.78 -8.69
N SER A 76 1.88 -4.54 -9.11
CA SER A 76 1.85 -3.38 -8.23
C SER A 76 0.47 -3.15 -7.61
N ALA A 77 -0.59 -3.18 -8.42
CA ALA A 77 -1.95 -3.02 -7.93
C ALA A 77 -2.35 -4.14 -6.96
N THR A 78 -1.96 -5.38 -7.24
CA THR A 78 -2.22 -6.52 -6.35
C THR A 78 -1.51 -6.35 -5.01
N ALA A 79 -0.25 -5.89 -5.02
CA ALA A 79 0.49 -5.61 -3.79
C ALA A 79 -0.19 -4.55 -2.92
N LEU A 80 -0.69 -3.48 -3.53
CA LEU A 80 -1.47 -2.44 -2.84
C LEU A 80 -2.79 -2.97 -2.29
N LEU A 81 -3.51 -3.81 -3.05
CA LEU A 81 -4.78 -4.39 -2.58
C LEU A 81 -4.58 -5.32 -1.38
N VAL A 82 -3.63 -6.25 -1.48
CA VAL A 82 -3.31 -7.20 -0.40
C VAL A 82 -2.83 -6.45 0.83
N GLY A 83 -1.98 -5.44 0.64
CA GLY A 83 -1.55 -4.58 1.74
C GLY A 83 -2.70 -3.83 2.39
N GLY A 84 -3.64 -3.31 1.59
CA GLY A 84 -4.79 -2.57 2.09
C GLY A 84 -5.74 -3.45 2.90
N VAL A 85 -6.02 -4.67 2.43
CA VAL A 85 -6.82 -5.65 3.19
C VAL A 85 -6.12 -6.05 4.48
N ALA A 86 -4.82 -6.35 4.42
CA ALA A 86 -4.06 -6.75 5.60
C ALA A 86 -3.98 -5.61 6.63
N SER A 87 -3.79 -4.36 6.20
CA SER A 87 -3.74 -3.19 7.09
C SER A 87 -5.05 -2.97 7.87
N LEU A 88 -6.20 -3.28 7.27
CA LEU A 88 -7.51 -3.14 7.93
C LEU A 88 -7.67 -4.05 9.16
N LEU A 89 -6.91 -5.15 9.25
CA LEU A 89 -7.01 -6.11 10.34
C LEU A 89 -6.28 -5.68 11.62
N PHE A 90 -5.39 -4.67 11.55
CA PHE A 90 -4.56 -4.30 12.68
C PHE A 90 -5.24 -3.31 13.63
N SER A 91 -5.77 -2.20 13.11
CA SER A 91 -6.41 -1.19 13.97
C SER A 91 -7.36 -0.26 13.21
N TRP A 92 -8.25 0.39 13.95
CA TRP A 92 -9.17 1.40 13.40
C TRP A 92 -8.43 2.59 12.78
N PHE A 93 -7.25 2.97 13.33
CA PHE A 93 -6.40 4.00 12.76
C PHE A 93 -5.78 3.58 11.42
N MET A 94 -5.43 2.30 11.30
CA MET A 94 -4.91 1.71 10.05
C MET A 94 -5.99 1.58 8.96
N ALA A 95 -7.27 1.79 9.28
CA ALA A 95 -8.33 1.71 8.29
C ALA A 95 -8.22 2.80 7.22
N ILE A 96 -7.76 4.00 7.58
CA ILE A 96 -7.54 5.09 6.62
C ILE A 96 -6.43 4.69 5.63
N ALA A 97 -5.31 4.17 6.14
CA ALA A 97 -4.21 3.67 5.32
C ALA A 97 -4.69 2.53 4.39
N GLY A 98 -5.43 1.57 4.94
CA GLY A 98 -5.98 0.45 4.18
C GLY A 98 -6.92 0.88 3.06
N VAL A 99 -7.83 1.82 3.33
CA VAL A 99 -8.77 2.36 2.31
C VAL A 99 -8.03 3.10 1.20
N LEU A 100 -7.01 3.91 1.54
CA LEU A 100 -6.18 4.60 0.53
C LEU A 100 -5.41 3.61 -0.35
N MET A 101 -4.85 2.55 0.24
CA MET A 101 -4.17 1.50 -0.53
C MET A 101 -5.14 0.74 -1.45
N LEU A 102 -6.34 0.40 -0.95
CA LEU A 102 -7.38 -0.26 -1.75
C LEU A 102 -7.85 0.63 -2.91
N ALA A 103 -8.08 1.92 -2.65
CA ALA A 103 -8.46 2.88 -3.67
C ALA A 103 -7.36 3.02 -4.73
N GLY A 104 -6.10 3.16 -4.33
CA GLY A 104 -4.96 3.20 -5.26
C GLY A 104 -4.82 1.92 -6.10
N GLY A 105 -4.95 0.74 -5.48
CA GLY A 105 -4.88 -0.55 -6.17
C GLY A 105 -6.06 -0.78 -7.13
N LEU A 106 -7.30 -0.45 -6.72
CA LEU A 106 -8.48 -0.56 -7.58
C LEU A 106 -8.40 0.38 -8.79
N LEU A 107 -7.90 1.60 -8.59
CA LEU A 107 -7.69 2.56 -9.67
C LEU A 107 -6.61 2.07 -10.64
N ALA A 108 -5.53 1.49 -10.12
CA ALA A 108 -4.47 0.90 -10.94
C ALA A 108 -4.95 -0.32 -11.76
N LEU A 109 -5.86 -1.16 -11.22
CA LEU A 109 -6.43 -2.29 -11.96
C LEU A 109 -7.46 -1.90 -13.02
N ARG A 110 -8.20 -0.81 -12.82
CA ARG A 110 -9.23 -0.35 -13.78
C ARG A 110 -8.65 0.22 -15.07
N ARG A 111 -7.32 0.34 -15.17
CA ARG A 111 -6.65 0.72 -16.41
C ARG A 111 -6.36 -0.50 -17.26
N ASP A 112 -7.20 -0.69 -18.27
CA ASP A 112 -6.96 -1.69 -19.31
C ASP A 112 -5.68 -1.38 -20.10
N PRO A 113 -4.87 -2.42 -20.46
CA PRO A 113 -3.75 -2.29 -21.39
C PRO A 113 -4.19 -1.93 -22.83
N ILE A 114 -5.49 -1.80 -23.08
CA ILE A 114 -6.08 -1.51 -24.39
C ILE A 114 -5.76 -0.09 -24.87
N GLN A 115 -5.43 0.86 -23.98
CA GLN A 115 -4.95 2.19 -24.39
C GLN A 115 -3.45 2.25 -24.77
N GLU A 116 -2.62 1.27 -24.39
CA GLU A 116 -1.20 1.26 -24.76
C GLU A 116 -0.93 0.67 -26.15
N LYS A 117 -1.75 -0.28 -26.63
CA LYS A 117 -1.62 -0.82 -28.00
C LYS A 117 -2.17 0.07 -29.12
N GLN A 118 -2.89 1.14 -28.80
CA GLN A 118 -3.35 2.13 -29.80
C GLN A 118 -2.42 3.33 -29.96
N GLN A 119 -1.27 3.34 -29.27
CA GLN A 119 -0.27 4.42 -29.35
C GLN A 119 1.12 3.96 -29.81
N SER A 120 1.31 2.70 -30.23
CA SER A 120 2.51 2.24 -30.93
C SER A 120 2.33 2.29 -32.44
#